data_AF-A0A955ITQ7-F1
#
_entry.id   AF-A0A955ITQ7-F1
#
_cell.length_a   1.000
_cell.length_b   1.000
_cell.length_c   1.000
_cell.angle_alpha   90.00
_cell.angle_beta   90.00
_cell.angle_gamma   90.00
#
_symmetry.space_group_name_H-M   'P 1'
#
loop_
_entity.id
_entity.type
_entity.pdbx_description
1 polymer ?
#
loop_
_entity_poly.entity_id
_entity_poly.type
_entity_poly.pdbx_seq_one_letter_code
_entity_poly.pdbx_strand_id
1 'polypeptide(L)'
;MSDLRCPRCHYDLAWVPGQWTSSCPLRGTCTECGLEFEWALLHSPALAAPEWFVEHPVRQPRFGFVRTLARLVLPWRFWRQVPMDVPLDVKRLFTFVVMILVTMHALKVAERVITHVVWDTFFNSGVPNSWTSVPWWMEREIVLRYAFYPYDVFMYVDPDERSVGAIVDVFVRLGFLVIGGMLVVTPMSFLLLSTSLRRAKVHARHLWRAAAYAVTWVALWGMIGLGVTLVALVNLRMSYWITDAFYRSISVIMVSAAAIWFLFFWAGACRSFDIDHPKSVAFGMLAIGGLTGLVASVAYAGLLNGLFFM
;
A
#
# COMPACT_ATOMS: atom_id res chain seq x y z
N MET A 1 27.41 -0.50 -26.88
CA MET A 1 26.56 -1.69 -27.02
C MET A 1 25.52 -1.65 -25.92
N SER A 2 24.23 -1.84 -26.25
CA SER A 2 23.17 -1.99 -25.26
C SER A 2 23.43 -3.26 -24.44
N ASP A 3 23.36 -3.15 -23.12
CA ASP A 3 23.57 -4.26 -22.19
C ASP A 3 22.39 -5.24 -22.30
N LEU A 4 22.53 -6.26 -23.16
CA LEU A 4 21.51 -7.29 -23.39
C LEU A 4 21.57 -8.33 -22.28
N ARG A 5 20.86 -8.09 -21.18
CA ARG A 5 20.76 -9.05 -20.07
C ARG A 5 19.37 -9.63 -19.94
N CYS A 6 19.29 -10.88 -19.53
CA CYS A 6 18.02 -11.51 -19.20
C CYS A 6 17.30 -10.71 -18.09
N PRO A 7 16.04 -10.30 -18.27
CA PRO A 7 15.34 -9.48 -17.26
C PRO A 7 15.00 -10.25 -15.97
N ARG A 8 14.90 -11.58 -16.02
CA ARG A 8 14.66 -12.43 -14.83
C ARG A 8 15.93 -12.66 -14.02
N CYS A 9 16.98 -13.23 -14.64
CA CYS A 9 18.20 -13.66 -13.95
C CYS A 9 19.46 -12.80 -14.20
N HIS A 10 19.39 -11.80 -15.09
CA HIS A 10 20.52 -10.96 -15.53
C HIS A 10 21.67 -11.66 -16.24
N TYR A 11 21.48 -12.90 -16.71
CA TYR A 11 22.44 -13.54 -17.58
C TYR A 11 22.75 -12.69 -18.82
N ASP A 12 24.02 -12.59 -19.19
CA ASP A 12 24.46 -11.83 -20.36
C ASP A 12 24.08 -12.58 -21.65
N LEU A 13 23.23 -11.94 -22.45
CA LEU A 13 22.72 -12.44 -23.73
C LEU A 13 23.41 -11.75 -24.92
N ALA A 14 24.41 -10.89 -24.70
CA ALA A 14 25.05 -10.12 -25.76
C ALA A 14 25.77 -10.99 -26.80
N TRP A 15 26.16 -12.22 -26.44
CA TRP A 15 26.80 -13.18 -27.36
C TRP A 15 25.80 -13.89 -28.28
N VAL A 16 24.53 -13.99 -27.90
CA VAL A 16 23.53 -14.76 -28.65
C VAL A 16 23.26 -14.18 -30.03
N PRO A 17 23.09 -12.85 -30.22
CA PRO A 17 22.97 -12.24 -31.54
C PRO A 17 24.15 -12.51 -32.47
N GLY A 18 25.36 -12.68 -31.93
CA GLY A 18 26.56 -12.99 -32.71
C GLY A 18 26.57 -14.39 -33.33
N GLN A 19 25.68 -15.28 -32.88
CA GLN A 19 25.56 -16.65 -33.40
C GLN A 19 24.48 -16.80 -34.48
N TRP A 20 23.74 -15.74 -34.81
CA TRP A 20 22.70 -15.80 -35.84
C TRP A 20 23.34 -15.81 -37.22
N THR A 21 23.22 -16.93 -37.95
CA THR A 21 23.86 -17.12 -39.25
C THR A 21 22.99 -16.74 -40.45
N SER A 22 21.67 -16.86 -40.32
CA SER A 22 20.75 -16.71 -41.46
C SER A 22 19.54 -15.81 -41.22
N SER A 23 19.05 -15.70 -39.98
CA SER A 23 17.95 -14.80 -39.61
C SER A 23 17.95 -14.52 -38.11
N CYS A 24 17.48 -13.34 -37.72
CA CYS A 24 17.22 -13.01 -36.32
C CYS A 24 15.93 -13.73 -35.88
N PRO A 25 15.99 -14.69 -34.96
CA PRO A 25 14.78 -15.31 -34.44
C PRO A 25 13.96 -14.25 -33.70
N LEU A 26 12.63 -14.26 -33.86
CA LEU A 26 11.76 -13.32 -33.15
C LEU A 26 11.69 -13.61 -31.64
N ARG A 27 11.89 -14.87 -31.25
CA ARG A 27 11.83 -15.37 -29.87
C ARG A 27 13.16 -15.97 -29.44
N GLY A 28 13.48 -15.83 -28.16
CA GLY A 28 14.63 -16.44 -27.51
C GLY A 28 14.24 -17.03 -26.16
N THR A 29 15.04 -17.98 -25.70
CA THR A 29 14.91 -18.57 -24.37
C THR A 29 16.22 -18.39 -23.62
N CYS A 30 16.16 -17.87 -22.40
CA CYS A 30 17.35 -17.76 -21.57
C CYS A 30 17.85 -19.16 -21.19
N THR A 31 19.08 -19.49 -21.55
CA THR A 31 19.72 -20.79 -21.23
C THR A 31 19.85 -21.02 -19.72
N GLU A 32 20.00 -19.94 -18.94
CA GLU A 32 20.07 -20.04 -17.48
C GLU A 32 18.70 -20.25 -16.85
N CYS A 33 17.72 -19.39 -17.09
CA CYS A 33 16.46 -19.40 -16.33
C CYS A 33 15.24 -19.90 -17.09
N GLY A 34 15.38 -20.29 -18.36
CA GLY A 34 14.28 -20.78 -19.20
C GLY A 34 13.24 -19.73 -19.56
N LEU A 35 13.48 -18.44 -19.29
CA LEU A 35 12.53 -17.38 -19.63
C LEU A 35 12.46 -17.24 -21.15
N GLU A 36 11.26 -17.38 -21.70
CA GLU A 36 10.94 -17.03 -23.09
C GLU A 36 10.72 -15.52 -23.21
N PHE A 37 11.31 -14.90 -24.23
CA PHE A 37 11.14 -13.48 -24.52
C PHE A 37 11.22 -13.22 -26.03
N GLU A 38 10.71 -12.07 -26.46
CA GLU A 38 10.87 -11.60 -27.82
C GLU A 38 12.08 -10.68 -27.92
N TRP A 39 12.98 -10.92 -28.88
CA TRP A 39 14.21 -10.12 -29.03
C TRP A 39 13.92 -8.65 -29.27
N ALA A 40 12.84 -8.34 -30.01
CA ALA A 40 12.39 -6.96 -30.23
C ALA A 40 12.04 -6.24 -28.91
N LEU A 41 11.41 -6.95 -27.96
CA LEU A 41 11.04 -6.40 -26.65
C LEU A 41 12.27 -6.21 -25.75
N LEU A 42 13.26 -7.10 -25.86
CA LEU A 42 14.53 -6.97 -25.15
C LEU A 42 15.33 -5.73 -25.63
N HIS A 43 15.31 -5.48 -26.94
CA HIS A 43 15.95 -4.30 -27.54
C HIS A 43 15.20 -3.00 -27.28
N SER A 44 13.87 -3.06 -27.17
CA SER A 44 13.01 -1.90 -26.92
C SER A 44 12.11 -2.16 -25.71
N PRO A 45 12.65 -2.04 -24.47
CA PRO A 45 11.88 -2.38 -23.28
C PRO A 45 10.62 -1.53 -23.07
N ALA A 46 10.60 -0.34 -23.67
CA ALA A 46 9.41 0.50 -23.72
C ALA A 46 8.22 -0.23 -24.37
N LEU A 47 8.44 -1.06 -25.39
CA LEU A 47 7.38 -1.79 -26.08
C LEU A 47 6.83 -2.97 -25.26
N ALA A 48 7.61 -3.49 -24.32
CA ALA A 48 7.22 -4.63 -23.48
C ALA A 48 6.21 -4.25 -22.39
N ALA A 49 6.25 -2.98 -21.97
CA ALA A 49 5.41 -2.53 -20.86
C ALA A 49 3.98 -2.18 -21.31
N PRO A 50 2.96 -2.58 -20.55
CA PRO A 50 1.59 -2.15 -20.83
C PRO A 50 1.46 -0.62 -20.78
N GLU A 51 0.64 -0.03 -21.66
CA GLU A 51 0.49 1.44 -21.76
C GLU A 51 0.01 2.13 -20.46
N TRP A 52 -0.65 1.37 -19.58
CA TRP A 52 -1.14 1.86 -18.29
C TRP A 52 -0.10 1.81 -17.17
N PHE A 53 1.07 1.20 -17.42
CA PHE A 53 2.06 0.86 -16.41
C PHE A 53 2.98 2.04 -16.09
N VAL A 54 3.00 2.46 -14.82
CA VAL A 54 3.67 3.70 -14.38
C VAL A 54 5.18 3.72 -14.63
N GLU A 55 5.84 2.57 -14.63
CA GLU A 55 7.28 2.50 -14.86
C GLU A 55 7.66 2.79 -16.32
N HIS A 56 6.76 2.61 -17.28
CA HIS A 56 7.09 2.76 -18.72
C HIS A 56 5.90 3.28 -19.53
N PRO A 57 5.49 4.54 -19.34
CA PRO A 57 4.45 5.17 -20.13
C PRO A 57 4.98 5.46 -21.54
N VAL A 58 4.68 4.59 -22.49
CA VAL A 58 5.06 4.77 -23.90
C VAL A 58 4.32 5.94 -24.55
N ARG A 59 3.05 6.17 -24.18
CA ARG A 59 2.16 7.10 -24.89
C ARG A 59 1.41 8.11 -24.02
N GLN A 60 1.12 7.81 -22.75
CA GLN A 60 0.21 8.62 -21.93
C GLN A 60 0.69 8.76 -20.47
N PRO A 61 1.73 9.56 -20.20
CA PRO A 61 2.30 9.67 -18.84
C PRO A 61 1.32 10.23 -17.81
N ARG A 62 0.41 11.13 -18.23
CA ARG A 62 -0.49 11.86 -17.32
C ARG A 62 -1.45 10.96 -16.53
N PHE A 63 -1.89 9.86 -17.13
CA PHE A 63 -2.86 8.94 -16.50
C PHE A 63 -2.24 7.60 -16.07
N GLY A 64 -0.93 7.41 -16.26
CA GLY A 64 -0.25 6.17 -15.88
C GLY A 64 -0.40 5.84 -14.40
N PHE A 65 -0.30 6.85 -13.52
CA PHE A 65 -0.50 6.70 -12.08
C PHE A 65 -1.89 6.17 -11.74
N VAL A 66 -2.94 6.88 -12.17
CA VAL A 66 -4.34 6.54 -11.87
C VAL A 66 -4.71 5.18 -12.46
N ARG A 67 -4.27 4.87 -13.68
CA ARG A 67 -4.54 3.58 -14.31
C ARG A 67 -3.81 2.43 -13.62
N THR A 68 -2.54 2.62 -13.23
CA THR A 68 -1.79 1.63 -12.43
C THR A 68 -2.50 1.40 -11.09
N LEU A 69 -2.89 2.47 -10.39
CA LEU A 69 -3.64 2.42 -9.13
C LEU A 69 -4.95 1.65 -9.28
N ALA A 70 -5.75 1.95 -10.31
CA ALA A 70 -7.01 1.28 -10.58
C ALA A 70 -6.84 -0.22 -10.86
N ARG A 71 -5.76 -0.61 -11.55
CA ARG A 71 -5.45 -2.03 -11.82
C ARG A 71 -4.99 -2.77 -10.57
N LEU A 72 -4.30 -2.09 -9.65
CA LEU A 72 -3.83 -2.64 -8.39
C LEU A 72 -4.96 -2.98 -7.40
N VAL A 73 -6.15 -2.39 -7.56
CA VAL A 73 -7.35 -2.79 -6.79
C VAL A 73 -7.63 -4.29 -6.93
N LEU A 74 -7.37 -4.86 -8.10
CA LEU A 74 -7.55 -6.29 -8.39
C LEU A 74 -6.19 -6.98 -8.60
N PRO A 75 -5.51 -7.37 -7.51
CA PRO A 75 -4.12 -7.86 -7.56
C PRO A 75 -3.90 -9.00 -8.55
N TRP A 76 -4.84 -9.94 -8.61
CA TRP A 76 -4.76 -11.07 -9.53
C TRP A 76 -4.73 -10.65 -11.00
N ARG A 77 -5.50 -9.62 -11.38
CA ARG A 77 -5.52 -9.12 -12.75
C ARG A 77 -4.26 -8.32 -13.05
N PHE A 78 -3.77 -7.54 -12.09
CA PHE A 78 -2.51 -6.80 -12.21
C PHE A 78 -1.35 -7.75 -12.51
N TRP A 79 -1.12 -8.76 -11.66
CA TRP A 79 0.02 -9.67 -11.82
C TRP A 79 -0.03 -10.56 -13.06
N ARG A 80 -1.22 -10.83 -13.61
CA ARG A 80 -1.37 -11.51 -14.90
C ARG A 80 -0.98 -10.66 -16.11
N GLN A 81 -0.92 -9.34 -15.95
CA GLN A 81 -0.69 -8.40 -17.05
C GLN A 81 0.64 -7.68 -16.94
N VAL A 82 1.30 -7.70 -15.78
CA VAL A 82 2.66 -7.17 -15.62
C VAL A 82 3.64 -8.27 -15.97
N PRO A 83 4.32 -8.17 -17.12
CA PRO A 83 5.28 -9.19 -17.49
C PRO A 83 6.60 -8.97 -16.73
N MET A 84 7.30 -10.06 -16.44
CA MET A 84 8.55 -10.07 -15.68
C MET A 84 9.77 -9.67 -16.51
N ASP A 85 9.59 -9.57 -17.83
CA ASP A 85 10.61 -9.18 -18.80
C ASP A 85 10.82 -7.66 -18.88
N VAL A 86 9.89 -6.87 -18.36
CA VAL A 86 10.01 -5.41 -18.29
C VAL A 86 11.08 -5.03 -17.28
N PRO A 87 12.13 -4.27 -17.69
CA PRO A 87 13.17 -3.82 -16.79
C PRO A 87 12.60 -2.85 -15.75
N LEU A 88 13.18 -2.88 -14.56
CA LEU A 88 12.78 -2.02 -13.46
C LEU A 88 13.29 -0.59 -13.67
N ASP A 89 12.39 0.39 -13.70
CA ASP A 89 12.77 1.81 -13.55
C ASP A 89 12.61 2.24 -12.10
N VAL A 90 13.71 2.14 -11.34
CA VAL A 90 13.73 2.43 -9.89
C VAL A 90 13.30 3.86 -9.59
N LYS A 91 13.65 4.83 -10.44
CA LYS A 91 13.30 6.24 -10.23
C LYS A 91 11.79 6.41 -10.30
N ARG A 92 11.15 5.85 -11.33
CA ARG A 92 9.69 5.95 -11.50
C ARG A 92 8.94 5.16 -10.45
N LEU A 93 9.43 3.99 -10.05
CA LEU A 93 8.84 3.21 -8.97
C LEU A 93 8.90 3.99 -7.64
N PHE A 94 10.03 4.63 -7.35
CA PHE A 94 10.16 5.50 -6.18
C PHE A 94 9.19 6.69 -6.26
N THR A 95 9.11 7.38 -7.40
CA THR A 95 8.12 8.46 -7.61
C THR A 95 6.69 7.96 -7.42
N PHE A 96 6.37 6.74 -7.88
CA PHE A 96 5.06 6.12 -7.65
C PHE A 96 4.76 5.95 -6.16
N VAL A 97 5.69 5.40 -5.38
CA VAL A 97 5.54 5.25 -3.93
C VAL A 97 5.36 6.61 -3.25
N VAL A 98 6.17 7.60 -3.58
CA VAL A 98 6.04 8.96 -3.04
C VAL A 98 4.67 9.56 -3.37
N MET A 99 4.20 9.43 -4.61
CA MET A 99 2.87 9.92 -5.00
C MET A 99 1.74 9.21 -4.23
N ILE A 100 1.85 7.90 -3.96
CA ILE A 100 0.89 7.16 -3.13
C ILE A 100 0.87 7.71 -1.70
N LEU A 101 2.04 7.93 -1.10
CA LEU A 101 2.16 8.45 0.28
C LEU A 101 1.62 9.89 0.39
N VAL A 102 1.97 10.76 -0.57
CA VAL A 102 1.44 12.14 -0.64
C VAL A 102 -0.07 12.14 -0.82
N THR A 103 -0.60 11.29 -1.71
CA THR A 103 -2.04 11.17 -1.93
C THR A 103 -2.75 10.72 -0.66
N MET A 104 -2.24 9.70 0.03
CA MET A 104 -2.83 9.22 1.28
C MET A 104 -2.77 10.30 2.38
N HIS A 105 -1.65 11.00 2.50
CA HIS A 105 -1.50 12.10 3.44
C HIS A 105 -2.55 13.20 3.17
N ALA A 106 -2.66 13.65 1.92
CA ALA A 106 -3.64 14.66 1.53
C ALA A 106 -5.09 14.22 1.80
N LEU A 107 -5.43 12.96 1.52
CA LEU A 107 -6.75 12.39 1.83
C LEU A 107 -7.03 12.40 3.33
N LYS A 108 -6.03 12.08 4.17
CA LYS A 108 -6.20 12.12 5.63
C LYS A 108 -6.30 13.54 6.18
N VAL A 109 -5.53 14.50 5.65
CA VAL A 109 -5.70 15.91 5.99
C VAL A 109 -7.13 16.37 5.65
N ALA A 110 -7.61 16.06 4.44
CA ALA A 110 -8.95 16.42 4.02
C ALA A 110 -10.03 15.81 4.92
N GLU A 111 -9.93 14.51 5.23
CA GLU A 111 -10.82 13.80 6.15
C GLU A 111 -10.90 14.51 7.52
N ARG A 112 -9.75 14.90 8.09
CA ARG A 112 -9.68 15.58 9.40
C ARG A 112 -10.29 16.98 9.35
N VAL A 113 -9.93 17.79 8.35
CA VAL A 113 -10.45 19.14 8.19
C VAL A 113 -11.97 19.12 8.01
N ILE A 114 -12.49 18.24 7.16
CA ILE A 114 -13.94 18.10 6.93
C ILE A 114 -14.65 17.71 8.24
N THR A 115 -14.13 16.71 8.96
CA THR A 115 -14.72 16.26 10.22
C THR A 115 -14.78 17.41 11.24
N HIS A 116 -13.69 18.19 11.34
CA HIS A 116 -13.61 19.31 12.26
C HIS A 116 -14.61 20.43 11.93
N VAL A 117 -14.64 20.88 10.67
CA VAL A 117 -15.55 21.96 10.22
C VAL A 117 -17.00 21.58 10.43
N VAL A 118 -17.37 20.34 10.11
CA VAL A 118 -18.74 19.85 10.31
C VAL A 118 -19.06 19.77 11.79
N TRP A 119 -18.17 19.19 12.59
CA TRP A 119 -18.39 19.08 14.02
C TRP A 119 -18.70 20.44 14.65
N ASP A 120 -17.88 21.44 14.33
CA ASP A 120 -18.06 22.80 14.79
C ASP A 120 -19.41 23.39 14.32
N THR A 121 -19.71 23.29 13.02
CA THR A 121 -20.94 23.86 12.46
C THR A 121 -22.21 23.24 13.03
N PHE A 122 -22.25 21.92 13.24
CA PHE A 122 -23.46 21.20 13.60
C PHE A 122 -23.69 21.07 15.11
N PHE A 123 -22.63 20.87 15.89
CA PHE A 123 -22.77 20.64 17.33
C PHE A 123 -22.66 21.94 18.13
N ASN A 124 -21.85 22.90 17.69
CA ASN A 124 -21.68 24.16 18.44
C ASN A 124 -22.76 25.20 18.14
N SER A 125 -23.47 25.09 17.01
CA SER A 125 -24.56 26.02 16.66
C SER A 125 -25.82 25.87 17.52
N GLY A 126 -25.98 24.76 18.25
CA GLY A 126 -27.11 24.51 19.16
C GLY A 126 -26.81 24.70 20.65
N VAL A 127 -25.54 24.92 21.02
CA VAL A 127 -25.10 25.09 22.42
C VAL A 127 -24.92 26.58 22.71
N PRO A 128 -25.49 27.14 23.78
CA PRO A 128 -25.35 28.56 24.10
C PRO A 128 -23.87 29.01 24.10
N ASN A 129 -23.59 30.08 23.34
CA ASN A 129 -22.28 30.63 22.94
C ASN A 129 -21.22 30.87 24.05
N SER A 130 -21.51 30.60 25.33
CA SER A 130 -20.58 30.86 26.43
C SER A 130 -19.48 29.80 26.58
N TRP A 131 -19.57 28.65 25.89
CA TRP A 131 -18.57 27.56 25.97
C TRP A 131 -17.88 27.21 24.65
N THR A 132 -18.28 27.80 23.51
CA THR A 132 -18.04 27.20 22.18
C THR A 132 -17.21 28.01 21.17
N SER A 133 -16.81 29.25 21.46
CA SER A 133 -15.88 29.94 20.54
C SER A 133 -14.46 29.43 20.78
N VAL A 134 -14.07 28.39 20.05
CA VAL A 134 -12.66 28.02 19.87
C VAL A 134 -11.97 29.27 19.34
N PRO A 135 -10.99 29.85 20.05
CA PRO A 135 -10.33 31.05 19.56
C PRO A 135 -9.71 30.79 18.19
N TRP A 136 -9.82 31.73 17.25
CA TRP A 136 -9.33 31.58 15.87
C TRP A 136 -7.84 31.15 15.77
N TRP A 137 -7.01 31.48 16.78
CA TRP A 137 -5.63 31.03 16.84
C TRP A 137 -5.51 29.53 17.14
N MET A 138 -6.44 28.96 17.91
CA MET A 138 -6.54 27.54 18.19
C MET A 138 -7.04 26.77 16.95
N GLU A 139 -7.92 27.35 16.13
CA GLU A 139 -8.29 26.78 14.81
C GLU A 139 -7.07 26.64 13.88
N ARG A 140 -6.21 27.67 13.83
CA ARG A 140 -4.98 27.63 13.02
C ARG A 140 -4.04 26.52 13.50
N GLU A 141 -3.86 26.36 14.81
CA GLU A 141 -3.05 25.28 15.35
C GLU A 141 -3.63 23.90 15.05
N ILE A 142 -4.96 23.76 15.10
CA ILE A 142 -5.65 22.52 14.73
C ILE A 142 -5.40 22.16 13.26
N VAL A 143 -5.53 23.11 12.33
CA VAL A 143 -5.27 22.84 10.90
C VAL A 143 -3.81 22.51 10.65
N LEU A 144 -2.87 23.26 11.24
CA LEU A 144 -1.44 22.94 11.12
C LEU A 144 -1.13 21.56 11.71
N ARG A 145 -1.75 21.21 12.84
CA ARG A 145 -1.60 19.90 13.46
C ARG A 145 -2.13 18.79 12.56
N TYR A 146 -3.29 18.97 11.92
CA TYR A 146 -3.78 18.01 10.93
C TYR A 146 -2.89 17.93 9.69
N ALA A 147 -2.33 19.05 9.23
CA ALA A 147 -1.41 19.04 8.09
C ALA A 147 -0.12 18.26 8.39
N PHE A 148 0.48 18.42 9.56
CA PHE A 148 1.73 17.74 9.89
C PHE A 148 1.53 16.35 10.49
N TYR A 149 0.40 16.10 11.15
CA TYR A 149 0.09 14.87 11.86
C TYR A 149 -1.34 14.38 11.57
N PRO A 150 -1.71 14.13 10.30
CA PRO A 150 -3.08 13.73 9.96
C PRO A 150 -3.43 12.32 10.46
N TYR A 151 -2.41 11.55 10.82
CA TYR A 151 -2.52 10.20 11.38
C TYR A 151 -2.64 10.20 12.90
N ASP A 152 -2.49 11.36 13.55
CA ASP A 152 -2.76 11.48 14.97
C ASP A 152 -4.27 11.29 15.19
N VAL A 153 -4.61 10.58 16.27
CA VAL A 153 -5.98 10.38 16.68
C VAL A 153 -6.24 11.39 17.76
N PHE A 154 -7.10 12.36 17.45
CA PHE A 154 -7.52 13.37 18.40
C PHE A 154 -8.17 12.65 19.59
N MET A 155 -7.47 12.55 20.72
CA MET A 155 -8.08 12.19 21.98
C MET A 155 -8.91 13.40 22.39
N TYR A 156 -10.20 13.38 22.09
CA TYR A 156 -11.13 14.14 22.91
C TYR A 156 -11.10 13.44 24.28
N VAL A 157 -10.28 13.97 25.18
CA VAL A 157 -10.34 13.58 26.59
C VAL A 157 -11.59 14.27 27.10
N ASP A 158 -12.72 13.57 27.02
CA ASP A 158 -13.86 13.94 27.84
C ASP A 158 -13.39 13.83 29.30
N PRO A 159 -13.38 14.93 30.08
CA PRO A 159 -12.91 14.91 31.46
C PRO A 159 -13.73 13.94 32.34
N ASP A 160 -14.98 13.64 31.95
CA ASP A 160 -15.89 12.79 32.71
C ASP A 160 -16.03 11.37 32.12
N GLU A 161 -15.78 11.14 30.81
CA GLU A 161 -15.85 9.82 30.16
C GLU A 161 -14.49 9.27 29.71
N ARG A 162 -13.79 8.61 30.62
CA ARG A 162 -12.44 8.01 30.42
C ARG A 162 -12.33 6.83 29.43
N SER A 163 -13.38 6.38 28.73
CA SER A 163 -13.37 4.99 28.21
C SER A 163 -13.63 4.77 26.72
N VAL A 164 -14.33 5.65 25.99
CA VAL A 164 -14.83 5.29 24.65
C VAL A 164 -13.87 5.66 23.51
N GLY A 165 -13.32 6.88 23.52
CA GLY A 165 -12.40 7.36 22.47
C GLY A 165 -11.06 6.59 22.39
N ALA A 166 -10.58 6.06 23.51
CA ALA A 166 -9.33 5.30 23.57
C ALA A 166 -9.41 3.95 22.83
N ILE A 167 -10.59 3.33 22.74
CA ILE A 167 -10.73 1.98 22.17
C ILE A 167 -10.62 1.99 20.64
N VAL A 168 -11.30 2.92 19.96
CA VAL A 168 -11.22 3.04 18.49
C VAL A 168 -9.80 3.37 18.03
N ASP A 169 -9.12 4.22 18.78
CA ASP A 169 -7.73 4.61 18.53
C ASP A 169 -6.79 3.40 18.56
N VAL A 170 -6.92 2.56 19.59
CA VAL A 170 -6.15 1.33 19.71
C VAL A 170 -6.40 0.44 18.48
N PHE A 171 -7.64 0.15 18.09
CA PHE A 171 -7.88 -0.72 16.92
C PHE A 171 -7.30 -0.20 15.62
N VAL A 172 -7.39 1.11 15.37
CA VAL A 172 -6.82 1.74 14.16
C VAL A 172 -5.29 1.64 14.19
N ARG A 173 -4.65 1.96 15.33
CA ARG A 173 -3.19 1.88 15.49
C ARG A 173 -2.68 0.44 15.38
N LEU A 174 -3.33 -0.51 16.05
CA LEU A 174 -3.00 -1.95 15.94
C LEU A 174 -3.15 -2.42 14.48
N GLY A 175 -4.21 -1.99 13.79
CA GLY A 175 -4.43 -2.29 12.36
C GLY A 175 -3.30 -1.77 11.46
N PHE A 176 -2.85 -0.52 11.67
CA PHE A 176 -1.72 0.05 10.94
C PHE A 176 -0.41 -0.68 11.20
N LEU A 177 -0.15 -1.09 12.44
CA LEU A 177 1.06 -1.84 12.80
C LEU A 177 1.04 -3.27 12.24
N VAL A 178 -0.13 -3.94 12.23
CA VAL A 178 -0.30 -5.24 11.58
C VAL A 178 -0.07 -5.14 10.07
N ILE A 179 -0.71 -4.17 9.41
CA ILE A 179 -0.55 -3.95 7.96
C ILE A 179 0.87 -3.50 7.62
N GLY A 180 1.47 -2.62 8.42
CA GLY A 180 2.86 -2.19 8.27
C GLY A 180 3.83 -3.36 8.47
N GLY A 181 3.54 -4.23 9.44
CA GLY A 181 4.23 -5.50 9.62
C GLY A 181 4.17 -6.37 8.36
N MET A 182 2.99 -6.57 7.78
CA MET A 182 2.85 -7.29 6.50
C MET A 182 3.62 -6.60 5.36
N LEU A 183 3.59 -5.27 5.26
CA LEU A 183 4.25 -4.53 4.19
C LEU A 183 5.79 -4.66 4.24
N VAL A 184 6.38 -4.68 5.43
CA VAL A 184 7.84 -4.71 5.63
C VAL A 184 8.35 -6.14 5.82
N VAL A 185 7.72 -6.93 6.69
CA VAL A 185 8.19 -8.26 7.08
C VAL A 185 7.99 -9.26 5.95
N THR A 186 6.92 -9.17 5.16
CA THR A 186 6.69 -10.10 4.04
C THR A 186 7.83 -10.05 3.00
N PRO A 187 8.26 -8.91 2.43
CA PRO A 187 9.42 -8.90 1.55
C PRO A 187 10.71 -9.30 2.28
N MET A 188 10.91 -8.91 3.54
CA MET A 188 12.09 -9.37 4.29
C MET A 188 12.14 -10.88 4.46
N SER A 189 10.99 -11.53 4.67
CA SER A 189 10.90 -12.99 4.78
C SER A 189 11.33 -13.69 3.48
N PHE A 190 11.11 -13.09 2.31
CA PHE A 190 11.63 -13.61 1.04
C PHE A 190 13.15 -13.52 0.94
N LEU A 191 13.72 -12.42 1.45
CA LEU A 191 15.17 -12.23 1.46
C LEU A 191 15.85 -13.23 2.41
N LEU A 192 15.22 -13.53 3.56
CA LEU A 192 15.68 -14.57 4.48
C LEU A 192 15.56 -15.97 3.88
N LEU A 193 14.50 -16.22 3.11
CA LEU A 193 14.30 -17.45 2.34
C LEU A 193 15.00 -17.38 0.96
N SER A 194 16.26 -16.95 0.95
CA SER A 194 17.05 -16.79 -0.28
C SER A 194 17.14 -18.05 -1.15
N THR A 195 16.98 -19.24 -0.55
CA THR A 195 16.93 -20.53 -1.27
C THR A 195 15.73 -20.59 -2.22
N SER A 196 14.57 -20.08 -1.81
CA SER A 196 13.36 -20.06 -2.64
C SER A 196 13.51 -19.10 -3.82
N LEU A 197 14.07 -17.90 -3.59
CA LEU A 197 14.35 -16.94 -4.67
C LEU A 197 15.41 -17.46 -5.65
N ARG A 198 16.46 -18.14 -5.15
CA ARG A 198 17.49 -18.75 -5.99
C ARG A 198 16.95 -19.88 -6.85
N ARG A 199 16.10 -20.76 -6.29
CA ARG A 199 15.42 -21.82 -7.06
C ARG A 199 14.53 -21.23 -8.15
N ALA A 200 13.76 -20.19 -7.82
CA ALA A 200 12.92 -19.48 -8.79
C ALA A 200 13.73 -18.58 -9.75
N LYS A 201 15.04 -18.42 -9.54
CA LYS A 201 15.94 -17.53 -10.30
C LYS A 201 15.42 -16.09 -10.38
N VAL A 202 14.79 -15.62 -9.29
CA VAL A 202 14.21 -14.26 -9.21
C VAL A 202 15.12 -13.36 -8.39
N HIS A 203 15.53 -12.24 -8.98
CA HIS A 203 16.31 -11.23 -8.27
C HIS A 203 15.50 -10.47 -7.22
N ALA A 204 16.17 -10.03 -6.15
CA ALA A 204 15.61 -9.19 -5.10
C ALA A 204 14.96 -7.89 -5.63
N ARG A 205 15.39 -7.36 -6.79
CA ARG A 205 14.78 -6.17 -7.40
C ARG A 205 13.30 -6.36 -7.75
N HIS A 206 12.90 -7.56 -8.18
CA HIS A 206 11.51 -7.88 -8.54
C HIS A 206 10.64 -8.00 -7.30
N LEU A 207 11.22 -8.51 -6.22
CA LEU A 207 10.58 -8.53 -4.91
C LEU A 207 10.34 -7.10 -4.38
N TRP A 208 11.34 -6.23 -4.47
CA TRP A 208 11.20 -4.82 -4.08
C TRP A 208 10.17 -4.08 -4.95
N ARG A 209 10.10 -4.39 -6.24
CA ARG A 209 9.04 -3.90 -7.13
C ARG A 209 7.65 -4.32 -6.63
N ALA A 210 7.46 -5.59 -6.28
CA ALA A 210 6.21 -6.07 -5.70
C ALA A 210 5.88 -5.38 -4.36
N ALA A 211 6.86 -5.23 -3.46
CA ALA A 211 6.68 -4.53 -2.20
C ALA A 211 6.26 -3.06 -2.37
N ALA A 212 6.89 -2.35 -3.32
CA ALA A 212 6.54 -0.98 -3.65
C ALA A 212 5.09 -0.86 -4.16
N TYR A 213 4.63 -1.81 -4.97
CA TYR A 213 3.23 -1.85 -5.39
C TYR A 213 2.25 -2.22 -4.28
N ALA A 214 2.67 -2.99 -3.28
CA ALA A 214 1.84 -3.32 -2.12
C ALA A 214 1.48 -2.08 -1.27
N VAL A 215 2.32 -1.03 -1.31
CA VAL A 215 2.05 0.27 -0.64
C VAL A 215 0.74 0.90 -1.11
N THR A 216 0.27 0.54 -2.32
CA THR A 216 -0.98 1.05 -2.90
C THR A 216 -2.21 0.85 -2.00
N TRP A 217 -2.21 -0.19 -1.18
CA TRP A 217 -3.28 -0.42 -0.20
C TRP A 217 -3.47 0.77 0.76
N VAL A 218 -2.38 1.50 1.07
CA VAL A 218 -2.41 2.69 1.93
C VAL A 218 -3.27 3.80 1.31
N ALA A 219 -3.20 4.03 0.00
CA ALA A 219 -4.08 4.99 -0.67
C ALA A 219 -5.54 4.52 -0.72
N LEU A 220 -5.79 3.22 -0.95
CA LEU A 220 -7.15 2.66 -0.91
C LEU A 220 -7.77 2.87 0.48
N TRP A 221 -7.00 2.68 1.54
CA TRP A 221 -7.43 2.94 2.92
C TRP A 221 -7.83 4.40 3.12
N GLY A 222 -7.01 5.35 2.65
CA GLY A 222 -7.32 6.78 2.73
C GLY A 222 -8.61 7.14 2.01
N MET A 223 -8.83 6.58 0.80
CA MET A 223 -10.06 6.83 0.04
C MET A 223 -11.31 6.25 0.71
N ILE A 224 -11.22 5.03 1.25
CA ILE A 224 -12.34 4.41 1.98
C ILE A 224 -12.65 5.21 3.25
N GLY A 225 -11.63 5.60 4.02
CA GLY A 225 -11.81 6.41 5.22
C GLY A 225 -12.52 7.73 4.94
N LEU A 226 -12.08 8.45 3.90
CA LEU A 226 -12.76 9.66 3.45
C LEU A 226 -14.21 9.39 3.04
N GLY A 227 -14.47 8.32 2.30
CA GLY A 227 -15.83 7.93 1.88
C GLY A 227 -16.75 7.63 3.07
N VAL A 228 -16.26 6.90 4.07
CA VAL A 228 -16.99 6.62 5.32
C VAL A 228 -17.32 7.92 6.05
N THR A 229 -16.35 8.82 6.17
CA THR A 229 -16.57 10.15 6.76
C THR A 229 -17.65 10.89 5.99
N LEU A 230 -17.57 11.00 4.67
CA LEU A 230 -18.60 11.67 3.87
C LEU A 230 -20.00 11.05 4.04
N VAL A 231 -20.11 9.73 4.15
CA VAL A 231 -21.38 9.06 4.43
C VAL A 231 -21.89 9.40 5.84
N ALA A 232 -21.02 9.41 6.85
CA ALA A 232 -21.38 9.79 8.21
C ALA A 232 -21.91 11.24 8.27
N LEU A 233 -21.32 12.15 7.49
CA LEU A 233 -21.75 13.55 7.35
C LEU A 233 -23.13 13.70 6.70
N VAL A 234 -23.50 12.84 5.76
CA VAL A 234 -24.87 12.87 5.22
C VAL A 234 -25.87 12.38 6.26
N ASN A 235 -25.43 11.54 7.19
CA ASN A 235 -26.24 10.91 8.22
C ASN A 235 -26.11 11.59 9.60
N LEU A 236 -25.83 12.90 9.66
CA LEU A 236 -25.63 13.70 10.89
C LEU A 236 -26.75 13.62 11.95
N ARG A 237 -27.87 12.96 11.63
CA ARG A 237 -28.93 12.59 12.58
C ARG A 237 -28.64 11.32 13.40
N MET A 238 -27.63 10.54 13.06
CA MET A 238 -27.28 9.34 13.83
C MET A 238 -26.64 9.73 15.16
N SER A 239 -27.10 9.10 16.24
CA SER A 239 -26.52 9.34 17.57
C SER A 239 -25.03 8.97 17.59
N TYR A 240 -24.26 9.67 18.41
CA TYR A 240 -22.83 9.42 18.61
C TYR A 240 -22.48 7.93 18.80
N TRP A 241 -23.32 7.20 19.53
CA TRP A 241 -23.18 5.75 19.77
C TRP A 241 -23.25 4.89 18.51
N ILE A 242 -24.13 5.22 17.57
CA ILE A 242 -24.25 4.48 16.30
C ILE A 242 -22.99 4.72 15.45
N THR A 243 -22.48 5.95 15.49
CA THR A 243 -21.28 6.37 14.77
C THR A 243 -20.03 5.63 15.28
N ASP A 244 -19.85 5.52 16.60
CA ASP A 244 -18.71 4.79 17.19
C ASP A 244 -18.73 3.28 16.84
N ALA A 245 -19.86 2.62 17.08
CA ALA A 245 -20.02 1.20 16.76
C ALA A 245 -19.76 0.93 15.26
N PHE A 246 -20.26 1.80 14.39
CA PHE A 246 -20.05 1.75 12.95
C PHE A 246 -18.56 1.88 12.58
N TYR A 247 -17.83 2.84 13.15
CA TYR A 247 -16.39 3.01 12.91
C TYR A 247 -15.57 1.80 13.38
N ARG A 248 -15.94 1.17 14.51
CA ARG A 248 -15.29 -0.08 14.97
C ARG A 248 -15.51 -1.21 13.99
N SER A 249 -16.76 -1.45 13.60
CA SER A 249 -17.10 -2.49 12.63
C SER A 249 -16.39 -2.28 11.31
N ILE A 250 -16.35 -1.04 10.80
CA ILE A 250 -15.63 -0.70 9.57
C ILE A 250 -14.13 -0.95 9.72
N SER A 251 -13.51 -0.56 10.83
CA SER A 251 -12.08 -0.77 11.04
C SER A 251 -11.71 -2.25 11.00
N VAL A 252 -12.50 -3.11 11.66
CA VAL A 252 -12.31 -4.58 11.63
C VAL A 252 -12.50 -5.13 10.22
N ILE A 253 -13.54 -4.70 9.51
CA ILE A 253 -13.79 -5.10 8.11
C ILE A 253 -12.63 -4.68 7.22
N MET A 254 -12.12 -3.45 7.38
CA MET A 254 -11.04 -2.92 6.55
C MET A 254 -9.72 -3.64 6.82
N VAL A 255 -9.37 -3.95 8.08
CA VAL A 255 -8.16 -4.75 8.40
C VAL A 255 -8.28 -6.15 7.80
N SER A 256 -9.46 -6.77 7.89
CA SER A 256 -9.72 -8.09 7.32
C SER A 256 -9.62 -8.08 5.79
N ALA A 257 -10.22 -7.07 5.16
CA ALA A 257 -10.14 -6.83 3.73
C ALA A 257 -8.69 -6.58 3.28
N ALA A 258 -7.90 -5.87 4.08
CA ALA A 258 -6.48 -5.67 3.84
C ALA A 258 -5.73 -7.00 3.82
N ALA A 259 -5.88 -7.81 4.87
CA ALA A 259 -5.22 -9.11 4.96
C ALA A 259 -5.57 -10.02 3.76
N ILE A 260 -6.85 -10.06 3.39
CA ILE A 260 -7.32 -10.80 2.21
C ILE A 260 -6.70 -10.23 0.92
N TRP A 261 -6.69 -8.91 0.76
CA TRP A 261 -6.10 -8.25 -0.41
C TRP A 261 -4.60 -8.55 -0.52
N PHE A 262 -3.86 -8.46 0.58
CA PHE A 262 -2.44 -8.79 0.64
C PHE A 262 -2.19 -10.26 0.29
N LEU A 263 -3.06 -11.18 0.72
CA LEU A 263 -2.98 -12.60 0.34
C LEU A 263 -3.10 -12.78 -1.16
N PHE A 264 -4.11 -12.16 -1.80
CA PHE A 264 -4.26 -12.22 -3.25
C PHE A 264 -3.13 -11.49 -3.99
N PHE A 265 -2.65 -10.37 -3.45
CA PHE A 265 -1.52 -9.61 -3.99
C PHE A 265 -0.25 -10.44 -4.03
N TRP A 266 0.16 -10.99 -2.89
CA TRP A 266 1.39 -11.77 -2.81
C TRP A 266 1.25 -13.14 -3.49
N ALA A 267 0.09 -13.79 -3.45
CA ALA A 267 -0.12 -15.01 -4.23
C ALA A 267 -0.03 -14.75 -5.75
N GLY A 268 -0.50 -13.59 -6.22
CA GLY A 268 -0.32 -13.13 -7.60
C GLY A 268 1.15 -12.89 -7.93
N ALA A 269 1.87 -12.15 -7.09
CA ALA A 269 3.30 -11.90 -7.26
C ALA A 269 4.12 -13.19 -7.30
N CYS A 270 3.90 -14.10 -6.34
CA CYS A 270 4.55 -15.41 -6.30
C CYS A 270 4.30 -16.24 -7.56
N ARG A 271 3.08 -16.17 -8.11
CA ARG A 271 2.75 -16.85 -9.37
C ARG A 271 3.53 -16.24 -10.54
N SER A 272 3.64 -14.92 -10.62
CA SER A 272 4.45 -14.25 -11.64
C SER A 272 5.95 -14.53 -11.49
N PHE A 273 6.40 -14.80 -10.26
CA PHE A 273 7.76 -15.24 -9.94
C PHE A 273 8.00 -16.73 -10.21
N ASP A 274 6.98 -17.48 -10.61
CA ASP A 274 7.08 -18.90 -10.93
C ASP A 274 7.62 -19.70 -9.73
N ILE A 275 7.10 -19.38 -8.53
CA ILE A 275 7.40 -20.06 -7.26
C ILE A 275 6.43 -21.24 -7.09
N ASP A 276 6.96 -22.39 -6.69
CA ASP A 276 6.17 -23.57 -6.32
C ASP A 276 5.19 -23.24 -5.18
N HIS A 277 3.92 -23.65 -5.34
CA HIS A 277 2.86 -23.42 -4.35
C HIS A 277 2.69 -21.95 -3.92
N PRO A 278 2.40 -21.03 -4.86
CA PRO A 278 2.43 -19.58 -4.61
C PRO A 278 1.50 -19.12 -3.49
N LYS A 279 0.35 -19.80 -3.32
CA LYS A 279 -0.63 -19.50 -2.27
C LYS A 279 -0.12 -19.84 -0.87
N SER A 280 0.52 -21.01 -0.71
CA SER A 280 1.03 -21.46 0.59
C SER A 280 2.21 -20.61 1.04
N VAL A 281 3.10 -20.25 0.12
CA VAL A 281 4.22 -19.34 0.39
C VAL A 281 3.71 -17.96 0.80
N ALA A 282 2.78 -17.37 0.02
CA ALA A 282 2.19 -16.07 0.35
C ALA A 282 1.48 -16.10 1.72
N PHE A 283 0.70 -17.15 2.00
CA PHE A 283 0.03 -17.31 3.29
C PHE A 283 1.02 -17.38 4.46
N GLY A 284 2.05 -18.24 4.38
CA GLY A 284 3.04 -18.38 5.44
C GLY A 284 3.76 -17.05 5.75
N MET A 285 4.07 -16.27 4.73
CA MET A 285 4.78 -14.99 4.88
C MET A 285 3.88 -13.88 5.44
N LEU A 286 2.60 -13.89 5.07
CA LEU A 286 1.62 -12.98 5.66
C LEU A 286 1.29 -13.36 7.09
N ALA A 287 1.28 -14.65 7.42
CA ALA A 287 1.13 -15.11 8.80
C ALA A 287 2.30 -14.62 9.65
N ILE A 288 3.55 -14.77 9.18
CA ILE A 288 4.73 -14.23 9.87
C ILE A 288 4.63 -12.71 10.02
N GLY A 289 4.38 -11.97 8.93
CA GLY A 289 4.30 -10.51 8.97
C GLY A 289 3.15 -9.99 9.83
N GLY A 290 1.99 -10.65 9.79
CA GLY A 290 0.84 -10.34 10.63
C GLY A 290 1.10 -10.62 12.11
N LEU A 291 1.73 -11.75 12.46
CA LEU A 291 2.11 -12.07 13.84
C LEU A 291 3.16 -11.09 14.38
N THR A 292 4.18 -10.76 13.60
CA THR A 292 5.19 -9.75 13.99
C THR A 292 4.53 -8.39 14.22
N GLY A 293 3.64 -7.97 13.30
CA GLY A 293 2.87 -6.75 13.45
C GLY A 293 2.00 -6.77 14.70
N LEU A 294 1.33 -7.89 15.00
CA LEU A 294 0.51 -8.05 16.20
C LEU A 294 1.35 -7.93 17.49
N VAL A 295 2.51 -8.60 17.56
CA VAL A 295 3.43 -8.50 18.71
C VAL A 295 3.90 -7.07 18.92
N ALA A 296 4.31 -6.38 17.84
CA ALA A 296 4.70 -4.97 17.90
C ALA A 296 3.55 -4.08 18.39
N SER A 297 2.32 -4.40 17.97
CA SER A 297 1.11 -3.69 18.36
C SER A 297 0.80 -3.84 19.86
N VAL A 298 0.90 -5.06 20.39
CA VAL A 298 0.73 -5.34 21.83
C VAL A 298 1.80 -4.65 22.67
N ALA A 299 3.07 -4.73 22.23
CA ALA A 299 4.18 -4.06 22.93
C ALA A 299 4.01 -2.54 22.96
N TYR A 300 3.60 -1.94 21.84
CA TYR A 300 3.31 -0.51 21.75
C TYR A 300 2.17 -0.09 22.69
N ALA A 301 1.07 -0.86 22.73
CA ALA A 301 -0.04 -0.59 23.65
C ALA A 301 0.40 -0.67 25.13
N GLY A 302 1.23 -1.66 25.48
CA GLY A 302 1.79 -1.79 26.83
C GLY A 302 2.67 -0.60 27.23
N LEU A 303 3.51 -0.10 26.30
CA LEU A 303 4.35 1.08 26.53
C LEU A 303 3.52 2.35 26.75
N LEU A 304 2.47 2.56 25.94
CA LEU A 304 1.58 3.71 26.13
C LEU A 304 0.89 3.67 27.49
N ASN A 305 0.35 2.51 27.88
CA ASN A 305 -0.29 2.36 29.18
C ASN A 305 0.68 2.67 30.33
N GLY A 306 1.92 2.18 30.26
CA GLY A 306 2.95 2.46 31.28
C GLY A 306 3.26 3.96 31.43
N LEU A 307 3.26 4.72 30.33
CA LEU A 307 3.51 6.17 30.35
C LEU A 307 2.35 6.99 30.94
N PHE A 308 1.11 6.48 30.89
CA PHE A 308 -0.06 7.18 31.44
C PHE A 308 -0.26 6.93 32.95
N PHE A 309 0.34 5.88 33.51
CA PHE A 309 0.21 5.54 34.94
C PHE A 309 1.41 5.98 35.80
N MET A 310 2.40 6.67 35.23
CA MET A 310 3.50 7.33 35.93
C MET A 310 3.23 8.83 36.07
#